data_AF-A0A7V3MIX4-F1
#
_entry.id   AF-A0A7V3MIX4-F1
#
_cell.length_a   1.000
_cell.length_b   1.000
_cell.length_c   1.000
_cell.angle_alpha   90.00
_cell.angle_beta   90.00
_cell.angle_gamma   90.00
#
_symmetry.space_group_name_H-M   'P 1'
#
loop_
_entity.id
_entity.type
_entity.pdbx_description
1 polymer ?
#
loop_
_entity_poly.entity_id
_entity_poly.type
_entity_poly.pdbx_seq_one_letter_code
_entity_poly.pdbx_strand_id
1 'polypeptide(L)'
;MFLLFHGSDEFSAHEALAQVRMSLDFGLNEDRFSGADGDLASIRVACDTLPFLSENRLVIVEGLPKRRKGSKDGGESDTSDGVAEPDRNDDAGRDGQRAGKSRKVKSGGSSDARAFVTGLAEYVTHVPVTTVLVILA
;
A
#
# COMPACT_ATOMS: atom_id res chain seq x y z
N MET A 1 13.49 0.79 -16.95
CA MET A 1 12.39 1.34 -17.80
C MET A 1 11.18 1.64 -16.92
N PHE A 2 10.43 2.72 -17.19
CA PHE A 2 9.27 3.12 -16.39
C PHE A 2 8.04 3.38 -17.27
N LEU A 3 6.90 2.81 -16.89
CA LEU A 3 5.62 2.96 -17.58
C LEU A 3 4.53 3.38 -16.58
N LEU A 4 3.76 4.42 -16.93
CA LEU A 4 2.60 4.87 -16.17
C LEU A 4 1.35 4.72 -17.05
N PHE A 5 0.48 3.79 -16.70
CA PHE A 5 -0.85 3.67 -17.28
C PHE A 5 -1.83 4.41 -16.39
N HIS A 6 -2.40 5.51 -16.90
CA HIS A 6 -3.31 6.35 -16.16
C HIS A 6 -4.62 6.56 -16.91
N GLY A 7 -5.73 6.68 -16.19
CA GLY A 7 -7.03 7.01 -16.78
C GLY A 7 -8.18 6.29 -16.12
N SER A 8 -9.40 6.59 -16.55
CA SER A 8 -10.60 5.93 -16.03
C SER A 8 -10.86 4.56 -16.65
N ASP A 9 -10.18 4.22 -17.75
CA ASP A 9 -10.35 2.96 -18.46
C ASP A 9 -9.37 1.91 -17.93
N GLU A 10 -9.82 1.19 -16.90
CA GLU A 10 -9.06 0.09 -16.28
C GLU A 10 -8.81 -1.06 -17.26
N PHE A 11 -9.73 -1.32 -18.20
CA PHE A 11 -9.58 -2.41 -19.16
C PHE A 11 -8.38 -2.16 -20.07
N SER A 12 -8.30 -0.96 -20.66
CA SER A 12 -7.16 -0.59 -21.51
C SER A 12 -5.83 -0.61 -20.76
N ALA A 13 -5.80 -0.19 -19.48
CA ALA A 13 -4.59 -0.25 -18.67
C ALA A 13 -4.10 -1.69 -18.44
N HIS A 14 -5.03 -2.63 -18.18
CA HIS A 14 -4.71 -4.04 -18.01
C HIS A 14 -4.34 -4.73 -19.33
N GLU A 15 -4.95 -4.36 -20.45
CA GLU A 15 -4.58 -4.85 -21.77
C GLU A 15 -3.15 -4.41 -22.14
N ALA A 16 -2.80 -3.13 -21.90
CA ALA A 16 -1.44 -2.63 -22.11
C ALA A 16 -0.41 -3.38 -21.23
N LEU A 17 -0.75 -3.66 -19.96
CA LEU A 17 0.09 -4.49 -19.09
C LEU A 17 0.25 -5.92 -19.63
N ALA A 18 -0.81 -6.52 -20.17
CA ALA A 18 -0.73 -7.84 -20.78
C ALA A 18 0.21 -7.84 -22.01
N GLN A 19 0.18 -6.78 -22.82
CA GLN A 19 1.12 -6.61 -23.93
C GLN A 19 2.56 -6.46 -23.46
N VAL A 20 2.81 -5.73 -22.37
CA VAL A 20 4.15 -5.64 -21.76
C VAL A 20 4.63 -7.01 -21.31
N ARG A 21 3.78 -7.81 -20.66
CA ARG A 21 4.13 -9.19 -20.26
C ARG A 21 4.49 -10.10 -21.42
N MET A 22 3.94 -9.85 -22.61
CA MET A 22 4.22 -10.65 -23.81
C MET A 22 5.44 -10.16 -24.59
N SER A 23 5.91 -8.92 -24.36
CA SER A 23 6.97 -8.32 -25.17
C SER A 23 8.39 -8.72 -24.74
N LEU A 24 8.55 -9.15 -23.48
CA LEU A 24 9.83 -9.53 -22.89
C LEU A 24 9.69 -10.82 -22.10
N ASP A 25 10.79 -11.56 -21.95
CA ASP A 25 10.85 -12.70 -21.05
C ASP A 25 11.17 -12.24 -19.61
N PHE A 26 10.18 -12.37 -18.73
CA PHE A 26 10.32 -12.09 -17.30
C PHE A 26 10.51 -13.36 -16.47
N GLY A 27 10.23 -14.56 -17.01
CA GLY A 27 10.29 -15.82 -16.27
C GLY A 27 9.52 -15.76 -14.94
N LEU A 28 10.25 -15.94 -13.83
CA LEU A 28 9.72 -15.89 -12.46
C LEU A 28 9.88 -14.51 -11.78
N ASN A 29 10.35 -13.51 -12.52
CA ASN A 29 10.75 -12.20 -11.99
C ASN A 29 9.62 -11.18 -12.11
N GLU A 30 8.44 -11.51 -11.59
CA GLU A 30 7.31 -10.60 -11.50
C GLU A 30 6.94 -10.34 -10.03
N ASP A 31 6.94 -9.08 -9.63
CA ASP A 31 6.47 -8.63 -8.33
C ASP A 31 5.29 -7.67 -8.49
N ARG A 32 4.29 -7.78 -7.60
CA ARG A 32 3.08 -6.95 -7.65
C ARG A 32 2.81 -6.31 -6.29
N PHE A 33 2.61 -5.00 -6.28
CA PHE A 33 2.39 -4.18 -5.10
C PHE A 33 1.08 -3.42 -5.22
N SER A 34 0.32 -3.32 -4.13
CA SER A 34 -0.83 -2.41 -4.03
C SER A 34 -0.36 -1.04 -3.59
N GLY A 35 -0.77 0.04 -4.25
CA GLY A 35 -0.50 1.41 -3.80
C GLY A 35 -1.21 1.79 -2.50
N ALA A 36 -2.16 0.97 -2.01
CA ALA A 36 -2.79 1.21 -0.71
C ALA A 36 -1.91 0.73 0.47
N ASP A 37 -1.18 -0.37 0.28
CA ASP A 37 -0.47 -1.08 1.35
C ASP A 37 1.04 -1.27 1.06
N GLY A 38 1.46 -0.92 -0.16
CA GLY A 38 2.80 -1.10 -0.66
C GLY A 38 3.78 -0.10 -0.07
N ASP A 39 4.85 -0.62 0.50
CA ASP A 39 5.96 0.17 1.01
C ASP A 39 6.94 0.52 -0.11
N LEU A 40 7.30 1.81 -0.20
CA LEU A 40 8.26 2.30 -1.19
C LEU A 40 9.62 1.62 -1.06
N ALA A 41 10.07 1.30 0.16
CA ALA A 41 11.35 0.61 0.33
C ALA A 41 11.31 -0.81 -0.26
N SER A 42 10.18 -1.50 -0.12
CA SER A 42 9.98 -2.84 -0.68
C SER A 42 9.94 -2.81 -2.21
N ILE A 43 9.27 -1.81 -2.81
CA ILE A 43 9.26 -1.61 -4.27
C ILE A 43 10.67 -1.35 -4.80
N ARG A 44 11.48 -0.53 -4.10
CA ARG A 44 12.87 -0.27 -4.48
C ARG A 44 13.71 -1.54 -4.43
N VAL A 45 13.61 -2.30 -3.34
CA VAL A 45 14.32 -3.58 -3.21
C VAL A 45 13.95 -4.55 -4.33
N ALA A 46 12.66 -4.68 -4.66
CA ALA A 46 12.23 -5.52 -5.79
C ALA A 46 12.85 -5.03 -7.11
N CYS A 47 12.78 -3.74 -7.38
CA CYS A 47 13.36 -3.15 -8.60
C CYS A 47 14.89 -3.32 -8.71
N ASP A 48 15.61 -3.25 -7.58
CA ASP A 48 17.07 -3.38 -7.51
C ASP A 48 17.55 -4.84 -7.48
N THR A 49 16.64 -5.80 -7.26
CA THR A 49 16.99 -7.22 -7.24
C THR A 49 17.23 -7.73 -8.66
N LEU A 50 18.41 -8.33 -8.90
CA LEU A 50 18.74 -8.90 -10.19
C LEU A 50 17.68 -9.95 -10.63
N PRO A 51 17.30 -9.98 -11.92
CA PRO A 51 16.44 -11.03 -12.44
C PRO A 51 17.11 -12.43 -12.33
N PHE A 52 16.33 -13.43 -11.98
CA PHE A 52 16.74 -14.82 -11.85
C PHE A 52 16.45 -15.59 -13.14
N LEU A 53 17.50 -16.10 -13.80
CA LEU A 53 17.40 -16.90 -15.02
C LEU A 53 16.58 -16.24 -16.17
N SER A 54 16.46 -14.91 -16.15
CA SER A 54 15.91 -14.10 -17.24
C SER A 54 16.74 -12.82 -17.39
N GLU A 55 16.51 -12.07 -18.47
CA GLU A 55 17.16 -10.77 -18.68
C GLU A 55 16.43 -9.62 -17.98
N ASN A 56 15.13 -9.79 -17.76
CA ASN A 56 14.24 -8.71 -17.29
C ASN A 56 13.45 -9.10 -16.04
N ARG A 57 13.18 -8.10 -15.20
CA ARG A 57 12.23 -8.15 -14.08
C ARG A 57 11.06 -7.20 -14.34
N LEU A 58 9.85 -7.63 -14.02
CA LEU A 58 8.63 -6.84 -14.05
C LEU A 58 8.19 -6.49 -12.62
N VAL A 59 8.06 -5.21 -12.32
CA VAL A 59 7.51 -4.74 -11.03
C VAL A 59 6.25 -3.93 -11.32
N ILE A 60 5.12 -4.34 -10.75
CA ILE A 60 3.81 -3.75 -10.99
C ILE A 60 3.32 -3.09 -9.71
N VAL A 61 2.94 -1.82 -9.80
CA VAL A 61 2.31 -1.07 -8.70
C VAL A 61 0.88 -0.73 -9.10
N GLU A 62 -0.09 -1.26 -8.36
CA GLU A 62 -1.52 -1.07 -8.60
C GLU A 62 -2.08 0.08 -7.77
N GLY A 63 -2.49 1.14 -8.44
CA GLY A 63 -2.94 2.36 -7.81
C GLY A 63 -1.80 3.14 -7.17
N LEU A 64 -2.15 4.32 -6.67
CA LEU A 64 -1.29 5.14 -5.83
C LEU A 64 -1.98 5.40 -4.49
N PRO A 65 -1.21 5.62 -3.41
CA PRO A 65 -1.80 5.93 -2.11
C PRO A 65 -2.74 7.13 -2.22
N LYS A 66 -4.01 6.94 -1.86
CA LYS A 66 -5.01 8.02 -1.93
C LYS A 66 -4.74 9.04 -0.83
N ARG A 67 -4.64 10.32 -1.21
CA ARG A 67 -4.61 11.42 -0.23
C ARG A 67 -5.93 11.43 0.53
N ARG A 68 -5.93 11.19 1.85
CA ARG A 68 -7.12 11.47 2.65
C ARG A 68 -7.34 12.99 2.66
N LYS A 69 -8.44 13.43 2.03
CA LYS A 69 -8.94 14.80 2.16
C LYS A 69 -9.33 14.94 3.63
N GLY A 70 -8.64 15.79 4.38
CA GLY A 70 -8.91 15.97 5.80
C GLY A 70 -10.38 16.36 5.99
N SER A 71 -11.15 15.49 6.63
CA SER A 71 -12.45 15.88 7.16
C SER A 71 -12.18 16.96 8.21
N LYS A 72 -12.66 18.17 7.92
CA LYS A 72 -12.76 19.24 8.90
C LYS A 72 -13.91 18.82 9.82
N ASP A 73 -13.58 18.10 10.88
CA ASP A 73 -14.55 17.62 11.86
C ASP A 73 -15.00 18.82 12.69
N GLY A 74 -16.17 19.35 12.32
CA GLY A 74 -16.99 20.24 13.12
C GLY A 74 -18.37 19.61 13.21
N GLY A 75 -18.92 19.53 14.42
CA GLY A 75 -20.21 18.89 14.71
C GLY A 75 -20.05 17.82 15.79
N GLU A 76 -19.86 18.19 17.05
CA GLU A 76 -20.91 18.60 18.01
C GLU A 76 -21.41 17.41 18.82
N SER A 77 -21.28 17.60 20.13
CA SER A 77 -21.66 16.72 21.22
C SER A 77 -23.13 16.34 21.16
N ASP A 78 -23.42 15.03 21.18
CA ASP A 78 -24.74 14.55 21.61
C ASP A 78 -24.57 13.81 22.94
N THR A 79 -24.97 14.52 23.99
CA THR A 79 -25.16 14.04 25.35
C THR A 79 -26.42 13.19 25.37
N SER A 80 -26.30 11.91 25.70
CA SER A 80 -27.42 11.17 26.28
C SER A 80 -26.99 10.49 27.57
N ASP A 81 -27.47 11.10 28.66
CA ASP A 81 -27.55 10.55 30.00
C ASP A 81 -28.27 9.19 30.00
N GLY A 82 -27.73 8.25 30.78
CA GLY A 82 -28.28 6.92 30.95
C GLY A 82 -27.75 6.24 32.20
N VAL A 83 -28.02 6.87 33.35
CA VAL A 83 -28.21 6.32 34.71
C VAL A 83 -27.51 4.99 35.05
N ALA A 84 -26.53 5.09 35.93
CA ALA A 84 -25.98 3.99 36.71
C ALA A 84 -27.00 3.46 37.74
N GLU A 85 -26.99 2.15 38.02
CA GLU A 85 -26.88 1.63 39.39
C GLU A 85 -26.50 0.12 39.37
N PRO A 86 -25.88 -0.42 40.44
CA PRO A 86 -25.10 -1.66 40.47
C PRO A 86 -25.79 -2.82 41.23
N ASP A 87 -25.48 -4.08 40.87
CA ASP A 87 -25.62 -5.30 41.72
C ASP A 87 -25.22 -6.51 40.83
N ARG A 88 -24.39 -7.52 41.13
CA ARG A 88 -23.79 -8.09 42.36
C ARG A 88 -22.46 -8.76 41.98
N ASN A 89 -21.43 -8.57 42.81
CA ASN A 89 -20.18 -9.33 42.73
C ASN A 89 -20.31 -10.61 43.55
N ASP A 90 -20.20 -11.77 42.91
CA ASP A 90 -19.82 -13.03 43.55
C ASP A 90 -18.40 -13.40 43.11
N ASP A 91 -17.61 -13.70 44.13
CA ASP A 91 -16.18 -13.96 44.17
C ASP A 91 -15.81 -15.34 43.58
N ALA A 92 -14.86 -15.38 42.63
CA ALA A 92 -13.95 -16.52 42.43
C ALA A 92 -12.89 -16.26 41.33
N GLY A 93 -11.71 -15.79 41.77
CA GLY A 93 -10.37 -16.17 41.31
C GLY A 93 -10.03 -16.35 39.82
N ARG A 94 -9.16 -15.48 39.28
CA ARG A 94 -7.81 -15.85 38.79
C ARG A 94 -7.07 -14.64 38.21
N ASP A 95 -5.96 -14.30 38.87
CA ASP A 95 -4.96 -13.36 38.41
C ASP A 95 -4.19 -13.87 37.18
N GLY A 96 -4.16 -13.02 36.14
CA GLY A 96 -2.93 -12.66 35.42
C GLY A 96 -2.41 -13.61 34.33
N GLN A 97 -2.63 -13.26 33.06
CA GLN A 97 -1.63 -12.50 32.27
C GLN A 97 -2.09 -12.19 30.83
N ARG A 98 -2.50 -10.93 30.66
CA ARG A 98 -2.15 -9.99 29.57
C ARG A 98 -2.25 -10.51 28.13
N ALA A 99 -3.46 -10.36 27.59
CA ALA A 99 -3.72 -10.20 26.18
C ALA A 99 -2.78 -9.16 25.55
N GLY A 100 -2.01 -9.59 24.55
CA GLY A 100 -1.17 -8.74 23.74
C GLY A 100 -1.99 -7.62 23.11
N LYS A 101 -1.68 -6.39 23.50
CA LYS A 101 -2.20 -5.16 22.91
C LYS A 101 -1.73 -5.12 21.46
N SER A 102 -2.55 -5.57 20.53
CA SER A 102 -2.34 -5.42 19.10
C SER A 102 -2.09 -3.94 18.83
N ARG A 103 -0.83 -3.59 18.50
CA ARG A 103 -0.47 -2.23 18.10
C ARG A 103 -1.26 -1.92 16.85
N LYS A 104 -2.33 -1.14 17.02
CA LYS A 104 -3.05 -0.48 15.94
C LYS A 104 -2.05 0.45 15.26
N VAL A 105 -1.48 0.00 14.14
CA VAL A 105 -0.58 0.80 13.30
C VAL A 105 -1.39 2.03 12.86
N LYS A 106 -0.96 3.21 13.32
CA LYS A 106 -1.54 4.49 12.95
C LYS A 106 -1.30 4.71 11.45
N SER A 107 -2.34 4.61 10.64
CA SER A 107 -2.28 4.97 9.22
C SER A 107 -2.13 6.49 9.09
N GLY A 108 -0.90 6.94 8.81
CA GLY A 108 -0.51 8.34 8.55
C GLY A 108 -1.00 8.84 7.19
N GLY A 109 -2.30 8.78 6.93
CA GLY A 109 -2.87 8.79 5.58
C GLY A 109 -2.92 10.11 4.80
N SER A 110 -1.96 11.03 4.91
CA SER A 110 -1.90 12.19 3.98
C SER A 110 -0.49 12.70 3.71
N SER A 111 0.37 12.79 4.75
CA SER A 111 1.80 13.05 4.57
C SER A 111 2.49 11.90 3.83
N ASP A 112 2.02 10.67 4.07
CA ASP A 112 2.59 9.45 3.53
C ASP A 112 2.35 9.29 2.03
N ALA A 113 1.14 9.61 1.54
CA ALA A 113 0.83 9.51 0.11
C ALA A 113 1.67 10.45 -0.78
N ARG A 114 1.87 11.70 -0.34
CA ARG A 114 2.71 12.65 -1.09
C ARG A 114 4.18 12.25 -1.01
N ALA A 115 4.66 11.83 0.16
CA ALA A 115 6.02 11.35 0.34
C ALA A 115 6.31 10.12 -0.51
N PHE A 116 5.36 9.18 -0.59
CA PHE A 116 5.44 8.01 -1.47
C PHE A 116 5.56 8.40 -2.93
N VAL A 117 4.66 9.24 -3.45
CA VAL A 117 4.68 9.66 -4.86
C VAL A 117 5.96 10.43 -5.19
N THR A 118 6.39 11.34 -4.30
CA THR A 118 7.66 12.06 -4.48
C THR A 118 8.85 11.11 -4.47
N GLY A 119 8.94 10.21 -3.51
CA GLY A 119 10.04 9.25 -3.42
C GLY A 119 10.05 8.21 -4.55
N LEU A 120 8.89 7.86 -5.10
CA LEU A 120 8.78 7.03 -6.29
C LEU A 120 9.24 7.78 -7.53
N ALA A 121 8.80 9.03 -7.70
CA ALA A 121 9.22 9.88 -8.82
C ALA A 121 10.73 10.13 -8.84
N GLU A 122 11.35 10.33 -7.67
CA GLU A 122 12.82 10.41 -7.54
C GLU A 122 13.48 9.09 -7.97
N TYR A 123 12.96 7.96 -7.49
CA TYR A 123 13.53 6.64 -7.77
C TYR A 123 13.39 6.20 -9.24
N VAL A 124 12.35 6.65 -9.96
CA VAL A 124 12.14 6.30 -11.38
C VAL A 124 13.38 6.56 -12.25
N THR A 125 14.16 7.58 -11.92
CA THR A 125 15.40 7.93 -12.64
C THR A 125 16.55 6.95 -12.40
N HIS A 126 16.46 6.13 -11.36
CA HIS A 126 17.46 5.16 -10.93
C HIS A 126 17.06 3.70 -11.17
N VAL A 127 15.86 3.45 -11.72
CA VAL A 127 15.39 2.09 -12.02
C VAL A 127 16.41 1.38 -12.91
N PRO A 128 16.92 0.19 -12.52
CA PRO A 128 17.87 -0.55 -13.32
C PRO A 128 17.36 -0.80 -14.74
N VAL A 129 18.29 -0.88 -15.70
CA VAL A 129 17.94 -1.14 -17.11
C VAL A 129 17.29 -2.51 -17.32
N THR A 130 17.58 -3.47 -16.43
CA THR A 130 17.00 -4.82 -16.38
C THR A 130 15.60 -4.86 -15.77
N THR A 131 15.10 -3.72 -15.28
CA THR A 131 13.82 -3.65 -14.55
C THR A 131 12.80 -2.82 -15.32
N VAL A 132 11.62 -3.38 -15.48
CA VAL A 132 10.43 -2.71 -16.01
C VAL A 132 9.49 -2.41 -14.85
N LEU A 133 9.43 -1.14 -14.44
CA LEU A 133 8.50 -0.67 -13.43
C LEU A 133 7.22 -0.14 -14.09
N VAL A 134 6.08 -0.75 -13.79
CA VAL A 134 4.76 -0.36 -14.29
C VAL A 134 3.90 0.16 -13.13
N ILE A 135 3.28 1.33 -13.31
CA ILE A 135 2.26 1.85 -12.40
C ILE A 135 0.91 1.88 -13.13
N LEU A 136 -0.12 1.32 -12.49
CA LEU A 136 -1.53 1.50 -12.89
C LEU A 136 -2.14 2.57 -11.98
N ALA A 137 -2.67 3.69 -12.51
CA ALA A 137 -3.11 4.84 -11.71
C ALA A 137 -4.49 5.39 -12.09
#